data_AF-A0A2V9NYU4-F1
#
_entry.id   AF-A0A2V9NYU4-F1
#
_cell.length_a   1.000
_cell.length_b   1.000
_cell.length_c   1.000
_cell.angle_alpha   90.00
_cell.angle_beta   90.00
_cell.angle_gamma   90.00
#
_symmetry.space_group_name_H-M   'P 1'
#
loop_
_entity.id
_entity.type
_entity.pdbx_description
1 polymer ?
#
loop_
_entity_poly.entity_id
_entity_poly.type
_entity_poly.pdbx_seq_one_letter_code
_entity_poly.pdbx_strand_id
1 'polypeptide(L)'
;MNYFAKIAGMALLVVVASEIAAQTANVAVRRLPLAEARPVIEAYSDVLPKDLSLEAASGANAWARYVGRKETELQGRLEQGDLDTLANLLLFGTSFTKEPVLTPALLQRIAAGGEGANTENGGTGNAYQGRLRDLAIGIAYPKGNERLQYMRSLVEKKGFHFETATDYNKLGAFLATNLTRMLGENEQFADALERAQEADPATEFRTRSQVFERRGISLDTSIFPNFALAEALKALKDKGILRPGAVGRVAIVGPGLDTINKDVGFDYYPEQTLQPFAVADMLLQIGLSKESELKITTLDISERVNSHIGVARKKAEGGAGYALQLPIRSSTNWTAEALSYWEHFGRAVGTKASALAPPPMAGEAKTRAVKVRPAIVLRVRAKRLDVVYEKLVLAKRDQFDLIVGTNIFVYYNGFEQELAELNLAAMLQPEGIVLSNDALPTRQPEAALREIGFSTTVYSDREKDGDRIVWMQQRILPR
;
A
#
# COMPACT_ATOMS: atom_id res chain seq x y z
N MET A 1 -40.99 -51.38 19.48
CA MET A 1 -39.61 -51.69 19.94
C MET A 1 -38.88 -52.46 18.86
N ASN A 2 -37.80 -52.04 18.21
CA ASN A 2 -37.22 -50.73 17.94
C ASN A 2 -36.33 -50.93 16.70
N TYR A 3 -36.91 -50.79 15.50
CA TYR A 3 -36.22 -50.91 14.20
C TYR A 3 -36.23 -49.59 13.41
N PHE A 4 -36.44 -48.45 14.09
CA PHE A 4 -36.60 -47.12 13.48
C PHE A 4 -35.55 -46.07 13.88
N ALA A 5 -34.49 -46.43 14.61
CA ALA A 5 -33.56 -45.45 15.20
C ALA A 5 -32.15 -45.38 14.57
N LYS A 6 -31.92 -45.95 13.37
CA LYS A 6 -30.57 -45.95 12.74
C LYS A 6 -30.47 -45.30 11.35
N ILE A 7 -31.52 -44.67 10.84
CA ILE A 7 -31.48 -43.97 9.54
C ILE A 7 -31.50 -42.43 9.68
N ALA A 8 -31.79 -41.89 10.87
CA ALA A 8 -31.80 -40.43 11.10
C ALA A 8 -30.41 -39.81 11.34
N GLY A 9 -29.37 -40.61 11.60
CA GLY A 9 -28.03 -40.13 11.97
C GLY A 9 -27.08 -39.85 10.80
N MET A 10 -27.43 -40.27 9.58
CA MET A 10 -26.54 -40.20 8.42
C MET A 10 -26.96 -39.15 7.37
N ALA A 11 -28.20 -38.65 7.47
CA ALA A 11 -28.69 -37.55 6.63
C ALA A 11 -28.35 -36.15 7.17
N LEU A 12 -28.01 -36.02 8.47
CA LEU A 12 -27.66 -34.72 9.07
C LEU A 12 -26.16 -34.36 8.92
N LEU A 13 -25.30 -35.33 8.60
CA LEU A 13 -23.85 -35.13 8.41
C LEU A 13 -23.47 -34.74 6.98
N VAL A 14 -24.37 -34.94 6.01
CA VAL A 14 -24.15 -34.53 4.61
C VAL A 14 -24.59 -33.09 4.36
N VAL A 15 -25.53 -32.55 5.15
CA VAL A 15 -25.97 -31.15 5.02
C VAL A 15 -24.97 -30.17 5.63
N VAL A 16 -24.26 -30.53 6.70
CA VAL A 16 -23.26 -29.64 7.33
C VAL A 16 -21.94 -29.58 6.55
N ALA A 17 -21.63 -30.60 5.74
CA ALA A 17 -20.47 -30.57 4.83
C ALA A 17 -20.73 -29.77 3.55
N SER A 18 -21.99 -29.49 3.22
CA SER A 18 -22.39 -28.81 1.98
C SER A 18 -22.29 -27.28 2.08
N GLU A 19 -22.35 -26.70 3.29
CA GLU A 19 -22.22 -25.25 3.49
C GLU A 19 -20.76 -24.78 3.61
N ILE A 20 -19.84 -25.66 3.99
CA ILE A 20 -18.40 -25.34 4.06
C ILE A 20 -17.74 -25.42 2.66
N ALA A 21 -18.33 -26.16 1.73
CA ALA A 21 -17.86 -26.27 0.34
C ALA A 21 -18.38 -25.15 -0.59
N ALA A 22 -19.28 -24.28 -0.15
CA ALA A 22 -19.88 -23.24 -0.98
C ALA A 22 -19.06 -21.92 -1.06
N GLN A 23 -17.79 -21.91 -0.65
CA GLN A 23 -17.03 -20.66 -0.48
C GLN A 23 -15.68 -20.59 -1.20
N THR A 24 -15.65 -21.01 -2.46
CA THR A 24 -14.68 -20.55 -3.47
C THR A 24 -15.28 -20.62 -4.87
N ALA A 25 -16.38 -19.91 -5.12
CA ALA A 25 -16.53 -19.37 -6.47
C ALA A 25 -15.31 -18.45 -6.68
N ASN A 26 -14.44 -18.76 -7.65
CA ASN A 26 -13.36 -17.87 -8.02
C ASN A 26 -13.99 -16.55 -8.45
N VAL A 27 -13.96 -15.54 -7.57
CA VAL A 27 -14.41 -14.19 -7.90
C VAL A 27 -13.58 -13.72 -9.09
N ALA A 28 -14.25 -13.50 -10.22
CA ALA A 28 -13.60 -13.15 -11.47
C ALA A 28 -13.13 -11.69 -11.43
N VAL A 29 -11.94 -11.45 -11.94
CA VAL A 29 -11.45 -10.11 -12.25
C VAL A 29 -11.88 -9.79 -13.69
N ARG A 30 -12.46 -8.61 -13.90
CA ARG A 30 -12.91 -8.15 -15.22
C ARG A 30 -12.31 -6.79 -15.52
N ARG A 31 -11.71 -6.64 -16.70
CA ARG A 31 -11.28 -5.35 -17.25
C ARG A 31 -12.49 -4.45 -17.52
N LEU A 32 -12.33 -3.16 -17.26
CA LEU A 32 -13.33 -2.13 -17.51
C LEU A 32 -13.62 -2.06 -19.02
N PRO A 33 -14.83 -2.41 -19.50
CA PRO A 33 -15.16 -2.32 -20.91
C PRO A 33 -15.39 -0.86 -21.33
N LEU A 34 -15.20 -0.56 -22.61
CA LEU A 34 -15.39 0.79 -23.15
C LEU A 34 -16.77 1.37 -22.83
N ALA A 35 -17.82 0.54 -22.87
CA ALA A 35 -19.18 0.97 -22.57
C ALA A 35 -19.32 1.55 -21.15
N GLU A 36 -18.56 1.02 -20.19
CA GLU A 36 -18.56 1.50 -18.80
C GLU A 36 -17.61 2.69 -18.61
N ALA A 37 -16.52 2.77 -19.38
CA ALA A 37 -15.59 3.91 -19.35
C ALA A 37 -16.11 5.15 -20.10
N ARG A 38 -17.09 4.99 -20.99
CA ARG A 38 -17.58 6.03 -21.90
C ARG A 38 -18.01 7.33 -21.20
N PRO A 39 -18.78 7.32 -20.09
CA PRO A 39 -19.13 8.55 -19.40
C PRO A 39 -17.91 9.35 -18.93
N VAL A 40 -16.84 8.66 -18.50
CA VAL A 40 -15.59 9.29 -18.08
C VAL A 40 -14.81 9.84 -19.28
N ILE A 41 -14.80 9.13 -20.40
CA ILE A 41 -14.18 9.63 -21.65
C ILE A 41 -14.87 10.91 -22.12
N GLU A 42 -16.21 10.95 -22.08
CA GLU A 42 -16.99 12.14 -22.46
C GLU A 42 -16.74 13.30 -21.49
N ALA A 43 -16.69 13.00 -20.19
CA ALA A 43 -16.39 13.93 -19.10
C ALA A 43 -15.04 14.64 -19.21
N TYR A 44 -14.04 13.97 -19.79
CA TYR A 44 -12.68 14.46 -19.94
C TYR A 44 -12.35 14.80 -21.40
N SER A 45 -13.35 14.96 -22.27
CA SER A 45 -13.14 15.13 -23.72
C SER A 45 -12.24 16.32 -24.11
N ASP A 46 -12.16 17.35 -23.27
CA ASP A 46 -11.30 18.52 -23.42
C ASP A 46 -9.86 18.30 -22.90
N VAL A 47 -9.64 17.29 -22.06
CA VAL A 47 -8.37 17.02 -21.36
C VAL A 47 -8.00 15.53 -21.32
N LEU A 48 -8.36 14.76 -22.35
CA LEU A 48 -8.05 13.34 -22.42
C LEU A 48 -6.52 13.09 -22.33
N PRO A 49 -6.09 11.95 -21.75
CA PRO A 49 -4.68 11.57 -21.77
C PRO A 49 -4.13 11.56 -23.19
N LYS A 50 -2.92 12.12 -23.38
CA LYS A 50 -2.29 12.26 -24.71
C LYS A 50 -2.09 10.94 -25.45
N ASP A 51 -1.97 9.85 -24.70
CA ASP A 51 -1.76 8.49 -25.17
C ASP A 51 -3.08 7.74 -25.48
N LEU A 52 -4.24 8.32 -25.14
CA LEU A 52 -5.56 7.80 -25.49
C LEU A 52 -5.98 8.32 -26.87
N SER A 53 -5.88 7.46 -27.89
CA SER A 53 -6.29 7.82 -29.26
C SER A 53 -7.82 7.89 -29.43
N LEU A 54 -8.30 8.62 -30.44
CA LEU A 54 -9.72 8.65 -30.83
C LEU A 54 -10.27 7.25 -31.15
N GLU A 55 -9.44 6.39 -31.76
CA GLU A 55 -9.81 4.98 -32.01
C GLU A 55 -10.04 4.22 -30.70
N ALA A 56 -9.15 4.38 -29.71
CA ALA A 56 -9.30 3.76 -28.40
C ALA A 56 -10.50 4.31 -27.62
N ALA A 57 -10.81 5.60 -27.77
CA ALA A 57 -11.95 6.25 -27.14
C ALA A 57 -13.32 5.82 -27.73
N SER A 58 -13.35 5.24 -28.94
CA SER A 58 -14.60 4.92 -29.65
C SER A 58 -14.77 3.43 -29.99
N GLY A 59 -13.69 2.65 -30.11
CA GLY A 59 -13.72 1.24 -30.51
C GLY A 59 -13.37 0.28 -29.37
N ALA A 60 -14.24 -0.69 -29.07
CA ALA A 60 -14.07 -1.63 -27.95
C ALA A 60 -12.76 -2.43 -28.01
N ASN A 61 -12.34 -2.89 -29.20
CA ASN A 61 -11.07 -3.61 -29.37
C ASN A 61 -9.84 -2.69 -29.21
N ALA A 62 -9.95 -1.43 -29.61
CA ALA A 62 -8.88 -0.45 -29.44
C ALA A 62 -8.74 -0.02 -27.97
N TRP A 63 -9.87 0.13 -27.27
CA TRP A 63 -9.90 0.33 -25.82
C TRP A 63 -9.24 -0.83 -25.06
N ALA A 64 -9.60 -2.08 -25.38
CA ALA A 64 -8.98 -3.25 -24.75
C ALA A 64 -7.46 -3.29 -24.97
N ARG A 65 -6.98 -2.91 -26.17
CA ARG A 65 -5.54 -2.76 -26.44
C ARG A 65 -4.91 -1.61 -25.64
N TYR A 66 -5.62 -0.49 -25.47
CA TYR A 66 -5.17 0.63 -24.65
C TYR A 66 -4.98 0.21 -23.18
N VAL A 67 -5.99 -0.44 -22.59
CA VAL A 67 -5.91 -0.99 -21.23
C VAL A 67 -4.74 -1.98 -21.09
N GLY A 68 -4.54 -2.88 -22.05
CA GLY A 68 -3.40 -3.81 -22.01
C GLY A 68 -2.02 -3.12 -22.06
N ARG A 69 -1.91 -1.98 -22.77
CA ARG A 69 -0.68 -1.15 -22.74
C ARG A 69 -0.49 -0.48 -21.39
N LYS A 70 -1.56 0.06 -20.80
CA LYS A 70 -1.53 0.67 -19.46
C LYS A 70 -1.11 -0.31 -18.37
N GLU A 71 -1.61 -1.55 -18.42
CA GLU A 71 -1.15 -2.60 -17.52
C GLU A 71 0.37 -2.85 -17.65
N THR A 72 0.89 -2.87 -18.87
CA THR A 72 2.34 -3.04 -19.13
C THR A 72 3.14 -1.85 -18.61
N GLU A 73 2.65 -0.62 -18.82
CA GLU A 73 3.25 0.61 -18.28
C GLU A 73 3.32 0.58 -16.75
N LEU A 74 2.25 0.15 -16.08
CA LEU A 74 2.21 0.03 -14.63
C LEU A 74 3.20 -1.01 -14.09
N GLN A 75 3.46 -2.10 -14.81
CA GLN A 75 4.53 -3.03 -14.43
C GLN A 75 5.92 -2.36 -14.50
N GLY A 76 6.17 -1.55 -15.53
CA GLY A 76 7.39 -0.75 -15.60
C GLY A 76 7.50 0.26 -14.45
N ARG A 77 6.39 0.88 -14.05
CA ARG A 77 6.35 1.80 -12.90
C ARG A 77 6.53 1.11 -11.55
N LEU A 78 6.05 -0.13 -11.39
CA LEU A 78 6.34 -0.95 -10.21
C LEU A 78 7.82 -1.27 -10.12
N GLU A 79 8.42 -1.72 -11.22
CA GLU A 79 9.87 -1.98 -11.28
C GLU A 79 10.68 -0.73 -10.96
N GLN A 80 10.24 0.44 -11.45
CA GLN A 80 10.85 1.73 -11.10
C GLN A 80 10.74 2.04 -9.60
N GLY A 81 9.60 1.75 -8.97
CA GLY A 81 9.43 1.89 -7.52
C GLY A 81 10.31 0.93 -6.71
N ASP A 82 10.56 -0.29 -7.21
CA ASP A 82 11.52 -1.21 -6.61
C ASP A 82 12.96 -0.68 -6.69
N LEU A 83 13.32 -0.02 -7.80
CA LEU A 83 14.61 0.67 -7.92
C LEU A 83 14.72 1.86 -6.96
N ASP A 84 13.64 2.62 -6.76
CA ASP A 84 13.61 3.68 -5.74
C ASP A 84 13.77 3.09 -4.34
N THR A 85 13.17 1.92 -4.08
CA THR A 85 13.32 1.19 -2.81
C THR A 85 14.76 0.74 -2.60
N LEU A 86 15.46 0.31 -3.66
CA LEU A 86 16.87 -0.02 -3.62
C LEU A 86 17.75 1.19 -3.28
N ALA A 87 17.43 2.37 -3.81
CA ALA A 87 18.12 3.61 -3.43
C ALA A 87 17.81 4.00 -1.96
N ASN A 88 16.57 3.83 -1.49
CA ASN A 88 16.24 4.05 -0.07
C ASN A 88 16.96 3.09 0.86
N LEU A 89 17.19 1.83 0.46
CA LEU A 89 18.05 0.91 1.20
C LEU A 89 19.48 1.41 1.28
N LEU A 90 20.04 1.89 0.17
CA LEU A 90 21.37 2.49 0.17
C LEU A 90 21.45 3.68 1.14
N LEU A 91 20.43 4.53 1.17
CA LEU A 91 20.38 5.70 2.05
C LEU A 91 20.27 5.33 3.54
N PHE A 92 19.30 4.47 3.86
CA PHE A 92 18.81 4.32 5.23
C PHE A 92 19.01 2.91 5.80
N GLY A 93 19.12 1.87 4.96
CA GLY A 93 19.09 0.48 5.40
C GLY A 93 20.24 0.11 6.35
N THR A 94 19.94 -0.66 7.37
CA THR A 94 20.89 -1.05 8.42
C THR A 94 21.26 -2.54 8.37
N SER A 95 20.50 -3.36 7.63
CA SER A 95 20.63 -4.81 7.66
C SER A 95 21.83 -5.36 6.90
N PHE A 96 22.43 -4.59 5.99
CA PHE A 96 23.53 -5.04 5.11
C PHE A 96 24.89 -4.41 5.43
N THR A 97 24.95 -3.42 6.32
CA THR A 97 26.14 -2.57 6.49
C THR A 97 26.26 -2.04 7.91
N LYS A 98 27.49 -1.69 8.31
CA LYS A 98 27.80 -1.00 9.57
C LYS A 98 28.14 0.48 9.37
N GLU A 99 28.16 0.95 8.12
CA GLU A 99 28.42 2.34 7.81
C GLU A 99 27.27 3.23 8.32
N PRO A 100 27.56 4.49 8.72
CA PRO A 100 26.52 5.42 9.15
C PRO A 100 25.55 5.79 8.03
N VAL A 101 24.33 6.15 8.44
CA VAL A 101 23.33 6.77 7.56
C VAL A 101 23.91 8.06 6.97
N LEU A 102 23.64 8.30 5.69
CA LEU A 102 24.18 9.47 4.98
C LEU A 102 23.55 10.76 5.51
N THR A 103 24.36 11.79 5.73
CA THR A 103 23.88 13.08 6.24
C THR A 103 23.20 13.90 5.14
N PRO A 104 22.23 14.77 5.46
CA PRO A 104 21.59 15.64 4.46
C PRO A 104 22.61 16.46 3.63
N ALA A 105 23.66 16.98 4.27
CA ALA A 105 24.73 17.71 3.60
C ALA A 105 25.51 16.84 2.58
N LEU A 106 25.71 15.55 2.89
CA LEU A 106 26.34 14.62 1.95
C LEU A 106 25.39 14.29 0.78
N LEU A 107 24.09 14.15 1.05
CA LEU A 107 23.09 13.92 0.01
C LEU A 107 22.99 15.08 -0.99
N GLN A 108 23.04 16.33 -0.51
CA GLN A 108 23.07 17.51 -1.37
C GLN A 108 24.29 17.51 -2.30
N ARG A 109 25.48 17.12 -1.79
CA ARG A 109 26.69 17.01 -2.61
C ARG A 109 26.58 15.91 -3.68
N ILE A 110 26.01 14.76 -3.32
CA ILE A 110 25.76 13.65 -4.25
C ILE A 110 24.76 14.08 -5.33
N ALA A 111 23.69 14.79 -4.97
CA ALA A 111 22.69 15.29 -5.90
C ALA A 111 23.27 16.32 -6.88
N ALA A 112 24.18 17.18 -6.43
CA ALA A 112 24.83 18.20 -7.26
C ALA A 112 25.86 17.64 -8.28
N GLY A 113 26.00 16.32 -8.40
CA GLY A 113 26.99 15.69 -9.29
C GLY A 113 28.45 15.92 -8.87
N GLY A 114 28.68 16.41 -7.65
CA GLY A 114 30.02 16.54 -7.10
C GLY A 114 30.64 15.15 -6.92
N GLU A 115 31.92 14.99 -7.29
CA GLU A 115 32.70 13.80 -6.97
C GLU A 115 32.85 13.66 -5.45
N GLY A 116 31.84 13.08 -4.79
CA GLY A 116 31.81 12.90 -3.35
C GLY A 116 32.56 11.67 -2.85
N ALA A 117 33.66 11.24 -3.50
CA ALA A 117 34.31 9.97 -3.18
C ALA A 117 35.84 10.01 -2.98
N ASN A 118 36.55 11.09 -3.33
CA ASN A 118 38.03 11.12 -3.31
C ASN A 118 38.66 12.21 -2.43
N THR A 119 37.96 12.75 -1.43
CA THR A 119 38.59 13.66 -0.47
C THR A 119 38.87 12.97 0.85
N GLU A 120 40.12 12.52 0.97
CA GLU A 120 40.83 12.35 2.23
C GLU A 120 40.58 13.59 3.11
N ASN A 121 39.73 13.44 4.12
CA ASN A 121 39.78 14.12 5.43
C ASN A 121 38.48 13.82 6.20
N GLY A 122 38.47 12.72 6.97
CA GLY A 122 37.52 12.49 8.06
C GLY A 122 36.15 11.89 7.70
N GLY A 123 36.03 10.56 7.86
CA GLY A 123 34.79 9.85 8.25
C GLY A 123 33.66 9.68 7.22
N THR A 124 33.21 10.74 6.54
CA THR A 124 31.91 10.71 5.81
C THR A 124 32.01 10.40 4.31
N GLY A 125 33.10 10.76 3.63
CA GLY A 125 33.36 10.34 2.25
C GLY A 125 33.57 8.82 2.10
N ASN A 126 34.03 8.17 3.17
CA ASN A 126 34.17 6.71 3.26
C ASN A 126 32.81 6.00 3.42
N ALA A 127 31.86 6.62 4.14
CA ALA A 127 30.58 5.99 4.42
C ALA A 127 29.82 5.65 3.14
N TYR A 128 29.63 6.61 2.22
CA TYR A 128 28.88 6.40 0.98
C TYR A 128 29.45 5.25 0.12
N GLN A 129 30.76 5.26 -0.14
CA GLN A 129 31.43 4.19 -0.88
C GLN A 129 31.37 2.86 -0.14
N GLY A 130 31.48 2.88 1.20
CA GLY A 130 31.27 1.74 2.05
C GLY A 130 29.86 1.14 1.89
N ARG A 131 28.81 1.96 1.90
CA ARG A 131 27.42 1.48 1.72
C ARG A 131 27.21 0.89 0.33
N LEU A 132 27.74 1.51 -0.72
CA LEU A 132 27.63 0.99 -2.09
C LEU A 132 28.23 -0.41 -2.19
N ARG A 133 29.46 -0.58 -1.67
CA ARG A 133 30.15 -1.87 -1.62
C ARG A 133 29.38 -2.89 -0.78
N ASP A 134 28.99 -2.51 0.43
CA ASP A 134 28.29 -3.40 1.36
C ASP A 134 26.92 -3.83 0.81
N LEU A 135 26.19 -2.92 0.16
CA LEU A 135 24.92 -3.25 -0.48
C LEU A 135 25.11 -4.19 -1.67
N ALA A 136 26.11 -3.93 -2.52
CA ALA A 136 26.44 -4.83 -3.63
C ALA A 136 26.78 -6.25 -3.12
N ILE A 137 27.57 -6.35 -2.04
CA ILE A 137 27.87 -7.63 -1.38
C ILE A 137 26.61 -8.25 -0.76
N GLY A 138 25.77 -7.44 -0.10
CA GLY A 138 24.54 -7.90 0.54
C GLY A 138 23.53 -8.47 -0.47
N ILE A 139 23.41 -7.85 -1.64
CA ILE A 139 22.60 -8.35 -2.76
C ILE A 139 23.18 -9.65 -3.33
N ALA A 140 24.51 -9.71 -3.50
CA ALA A 140 25.18 -10.93 -3.95
C ALA A 140 25.06 -12.08 -2.93
N TYR A 141 25.00 -11.78 -1.63
CA TYR A 141 24.90 -12.78 -0.57
C TYR A 141 23.83 -12.43 0.47
N PRO A 142 22.53 -12.62 0.14
CA PRO A 142 21.43 -12.14 0.99
C PRO A 142 21.32 -12.77 2.38
N LYS A 143 21.95 -13.93 2.63
CA LYS A 143 21.98 -14.63 3.94
C LYS A 143 20.59 -14.77 4.62
N GLY A 144 19.54 -15.02 3.83
CA GLY A 144 18.16 -15.19 4.33
C GLY A 144 17.39 -13.88 4.55
N ASN A 145 17.97 -12.73 4.23
CA ASN A 145 17.26 -11.45 4.19
C ASN A 145 16.37 -11.41 2.93
N GLU A 146 15.06 -11.60 3.12
CA GLU A 146 14.03 -11.62 2.07
C GLU A 146 14.12 -10.41 1.13
N ARG A 147 14.36 -9.23 1.69
CA ARG A 147 14.50 -7.99 0.94
C ARG A 147 15.69 -8.02 -0.01
N LEU A 148 16.85 -8.43 0.48
CA LEU A 148 18.06 -8.53 -0.35
C LEU A 148 17.93 -9.65 -1.39
N GLN A 149 17.21 -10.73 -1.08
CA GLN A 149 16.88 -11.78 -2.07
C GLN A 149 16.04 -11.22 -3.21
N TYR A 150 15.02 -10.40 -2.89
CA TYR A 150 14.21 -9.74 -3.91
C TYR A 150 15.05 -8.76 -4.75
N MET A 151 15.85 -7.91 -4.09
CA MET A 151 16.72 -6.95 -4.79
C MET A 151 17.75 -7.65 -5.69
N ARG A 152 18.23 -8.84 -5.29
CA ARG A 152 19.07 -9.69 -6.13
C ARG A 152 18.33 -10.10 -7.41
N SER A 153 17.13 -10.65 -7.29
CA SER A 153 16.33 -11.04 -8.45
C SER A 153 16.01 -9.87 -9.37
N LEU A 154 15.79 -8.67 -8.81
CA LEU A 154 15.57 -7.44 -9.59
C LEU A 154 16.80 -7.09 -10.44
N VAL A 155 18.00 -7.06 -9.86
CA VAL A 155 19.21 -6.71 -10.62
C VAL A 155 19.66 -7.83 -11.56
N GLU A 156 19.44 -9.10 -11.22
CA GLU A 156 19.69 -10.23 -12.13
C GLU A 156 18.82 -10.14 -13.40
N LYS A 157 17.54 -9.77 -13.26
CA LYS A 157 16.65 -9.49 -14.41
C LYS A 157 17.16 -8.36 -15.31
N LYS A 158 17.94 -7.44 -14.76
CA LYS A 158 18.61 -6.36 -15.49
C LYS A 158 19.98 -6.74 -16.06
N GLY A 159 20.39 -8.01 -15.93
CA GLY A 159 21.65 -8.52 -16.49
C GLY A 159 22.87 -8.31 -15.59
N PHE A 160 22.68 -8.04 -14.29
CA PHE A 160 23.79 -8.02 -13.34
C PHE A 160 24.17 -9.44 -12.91
N HIS A 161 25.48 -9.64 -12.76
CA HIS A 161 26.10 -10.87 -12.27
C HIS A 161 26.91 -10.57 -11.00
N PHE A 162 27.48 -11.58 -10.34
CA PHE A 162 28.17 -11.42 -9.05
C PHE A 162 29.46 -12.25 -8.93
N GLU A 163 30.07 -12.63 -10.05
CA GLU A 163 31.17 -13.59 -10.09
C GLU A 163 32.54 -12.93 -9.92
N THR A 164 32.70 -11.74 -10.50
CA THR A 164 33.99 -11.07 -10.62
C THR A 164 33.98 -9.71 -9.94
N ALA A 165 35.17 -9.19 -9.57
CA ALA A 165 35.30 -7.83 -9.05
C ALA A 165 34.70 -6.78 -10.01
N THR A 166 34.81 -7.02 -11.32
CA THR A 166 34.19 -6.17 -12.35
C THR A 166 32.67 -6.13 -12.22
N ASP A 167 32.03 -7.24 -11.86
CA ASP A 167 30.58 -7.29 -11.70
C ASP A 167 30.11 -6.47 -10.49
N TYR A 168 30.83 -6.57 -9.35
CA TYR A 168 30.57 -5.74 -8.18
C TYR A 168 30.75 -4.25 -8.48
N ASN A 169 31.78 -3.88 -9.24
CA ASN A 169 32.01 -2.48 -9.64
C ASN A 169 30.89 -1.96 -10.54
N LYS A 170 30.44 -2.76 -11.52
CA LYS A 170 29.28 -2.41 -12.37
C LYS A 170 28.01 -2.22 -11.55
N LEU A 171 27.74 -3.11 -10.60
CA LEU A 171 26.59 -3.00 -9.71
C LEU A 171 26.70 -1.75 -8.82
N GLY A 172 27.87 -1.48 -8.24
CA GLY A 172 28.11 -0.26 -7.45
C GLY A 172 27.86 1.02 -8.25
N ALA A 173 28.34 1.07 -9.50
CA ALA A 173 28.08 2.20 -10.40
C ALA A 173 26.59 2.37 -10.70
N PHE A 174 25.88 1.26 -10.96
CA PHE A 174 24.44 1.28 -11.16
C PHE A 174 23.67 1.78 -9.94
N LEU A 175 24.01 1.31 -8.74
CA LEU A 175 23.42 1.76 -7.48
C LEU A 175 23.61 3.27 -7.28
N ALA A 176 24.80 3.78 -7.57
CA ALA A 176 25.10 5.20 -7.50
C ALA A 176 24.27 6.02 -8.51
N THR A 177 24.23 5.61 -9.78
CA THR A 177 23.40 6.27 -10.81
C THR A 177 21.92 6.26 -10.43
N ASN A 178 21.43 5.14 -9.93
CA ASN A 178 20.04 4.99 -9.49
C ASN A 178 19.71 5.93 -8.31
N LEU A 179 20.63 6.08 -7.35
CA LEU A 179 20.47 7.02 -6.24
C LEU A 179 20.41 8.46 -6.73
N THR A 180 21.35 8.90 -7.59
CA THR A 180 21.37 10.26 -8.12
C THR A 180 20.08 10.58 -8.88
N ARG A 181 19.58 9.64 -9.70
CA ARG A 181 18.28 9.77 -10.37
C ARG A 181 17.15 9.98 -9.35
N MET A 182 17.03 9.11 -8.35
CA MET A 182 15.97 9.20 -7.34
C MET A 182 16.03 10.54 -6.57
N LEU A 183 17.23 11.02 -6.22
CA LEU A 183 17.39 12.31 -5.55
C LEU A 183 16.90 13.48 -6.42
N GLY A 184 17.26 13.50 -7.70
CA GLY A 184 16.80 14.54 -8.63
C GLY A 184 15.30 14.50 -8.89
N GLU A 185 14.70 13.31 -8.98
CA GLU A 185 13.24 13.18 -9.08
C GLU A 185 12.53 13.63 -7.80
N ASN A 186 13.06 13.29 -6.62
CA ASN A 186 12.49 13.71 -5.34
C ASN A 186 12.50 15.24 -5.17
N GLU A 187 13.52 15.94 -5.66
CA GLU A 187 13.57 17.41 -5.68
C GLU A 187 12.46 17.98 -6.57
N GLN A 188 12.26 17.43 -7.77
CA GLN A 188 11.16 17.85 -8.66
C GLN A 188 9.78 17.64 -8.03
N PHE A 189 9.59 16.53 -7.30
CA PHE A 189 8.35 16.28 -6.57
C PHE A 189 8.17 17.22 -5.38
N ALA A 190 9.24 17.55 -4.65
CA ALA A 190 9.18 18.52 -3.56
C ALA A 190 8.73 19.89 -4.08
N ASP A 191 9.32 20.38 -5.17
CA ASP A 191 8.90 21.65 -5.79
C ASP A 191 7.45 21.58 -6.30
N ALA A 192 7.02 20.43 -6.84
CA ALA A 192 5.65 20.25 -7.30
C ALA A 192 4.64 20.26 -6.14
N LEU A 193 4.99 19.68 -4.99
CA LEU A 193 4.19 19.75 -3.77
C LEU A 193 4.13 21.18 -3.23
N GLU A 194 5.24 21.93 -3.24
CA GLU A 194 5.26 23.34 -2.84
C GLU A 194 4.35 24.19 -3.74
N ARG A 195 4.47 24.06 -5.07
CA ARG A 195 3.56 24.74 -6.02
C ARG A 195 2.10 24.33 -5.84
N ALA A 196 1.83 23.07 -5.51
CA ALA A 196 0.46 22.63 -5.22
C ALA A 196 -0.10 23.29 -3.95
N GLN A 197 0.75 23.60 -2.97
CA GLN A 197 0.37 24.32 -1.75
C GLN A 197 0.07 25.81 -2.00
N GLU A 198 0.71 26.41 -3.00
CA GLU A 198 0.40 27.77 -3.46
C GLU A 198 -0.92 27.88 -4.24
N ALA A 199 -1.52 26.74 -4.61
CA ALA A 199 -2.79 26.70 -5.30
C ALA A 199 -3.94 27.20 -4.41
N ASP A 200 -5.07 27.55 -5.04
CA ASP A 200 -6.30 27.90 -4.34
C ASP A 200 -6.68 26.79 -3.33
N PRO A 201 -6.97 27.12 -2.05
CA PRO A 201 -7.32 26.12 -1.04
C PRO A 201 -8.47 25.18 -1.43
N ALA A 202 -9.38 25.59 -2.31
CA ALA A 202 -10.46 24.73 -2.79
C ALA A 202 -10.01 23.67 -3.82
N THR A 203 -8.77 23.78 -4.34
CA THR A 203 -8.18 22.90 -5.35
C THR A 203 -6.89 22.21 -4.90
N GLU A 204 -6.20 22.73 -3.89
CA GLU A 204 -4.93 22.19 -3.35
C GLU A 204 -4.97 20.67 -3.17
N PHE A 205 -5.97 20.15 -2.46
CA PHE A 205 -6.06 18.72 -2.16
C PHE A 205 -6.11 17.84 -3.41
N ARG A 206 -6.81 18.31 -4.46
CA ARG A 206 -6.86 17.61 -5.76
C ARG A 206 -5.52 17.70 -6.49
N THR A 207 -4.93 18.89 -6.54
CA THR A 207 -3.63 19.11 -7.20
C THR A 207 -2.53 18.26 -6.56
N ARG A 208 -2.45 18.27 -5.22
CA ARG A 208 -1.49 17.45 -4.46
C ARG A 208 -1.68 15.95 -4.70
N SER A 209 -2.92 15.50 -4.86
CA SER A 209 -3.27 14.10 -5.14
C SER A 209 -2.92 13.64 -6.57
N GLN A 210 -2.24 14.45 -7.38
CA GLN A 210 -1.80 14.07 -8.73
C GLN A 210 -0.29 14.28 -8.94
N VAL A 211 0.44 14.80 -7.95
CA VAL A 211 1.88 15.13 -8.07
C VAL A 211 2.74 13.91 -8.44
N PHE A 212 2.33 12.71 -8.02
CA PHE A 212 3.09 11.48 -8.22
C PHE A 212 2.63 10.64 -9.42
N GLU A 213 1.81 11.20 -10.33
CA GLU A 213 1.25 10.48 -11.50
C GLU A 213 2.31 9.78 -12.39
N ARG A 214 3.54 10.31 -12.42
CA ARG A 214 4.65 9.78 -13.22
C ARG A 214 5.72 9.06 -12.41
N ARG A 215 5.57 9.01 -11.09
CA ARG A 215 6.54 8.38 -10.22
C ARG A 215 6.47 6.85 -10.34
N GLY A 216 7.59 6.19 -10.07
CA GLY A 216 7.60 4.78 -9.71
C GLY A 216 6.65 4.49 -8.54
N ILE A 217 5.94 3.38 -8.60
CA ILE A 217 4.92 3.04 -7.61
C ILE A 217 5.60 2.44 -6.37
N SER A 218 5.54 3.16 -5.24
CA SER A 218 6.08 2.69 -3.97
C SER A 218 5.12 1.69 -3.31
N LEU A 219 5.68 0.60 -2.79
CA LEU A 219 4.92 -0.40 -2.04
C LEU A 219 4.83 -0.09 -0.54
N ASP A 220 5.59 0.88 -0.03
CA ASP A 220 5.71 1.12 1.39
C ASP A 220 4.36 1.33 2.11
N THR A 221 4.27 0.78 3.31
CA THR A 221 3.17 1.01 4.24
C THR A 221 3.73 1.44 5.59
N SER A 222 3.00 2.28 6.31
CA SER A 222 3.39 2.75 7.64
C SER A 222 2.19 2.74 8.58
N ILE A 223 2.46 2.86 9.89
CA ILE A 223 1.40 2.73 10.90
C ILE A 223 0.46 3.94 10.95
N PHE A 224 0.93 5.15 10.62
CA PHE A 224 0.19 6.38 10.88
C PHE A 224 -0.96 6.71 9.91
N PRO A 225 -0.90 6.40 8.59
CA PRO A 225 -2.11 6.44 7.76
C PRO A 225 -3.25 5.59 8.33
N ASN A 226 -2.92 4.49 9.04
CA ASN A 226 -3.91 3.68 9.73
C ASN A 226 -4.47 4.33 11.01
N PHE A 227 -3.74 5.26 11.63
CA PHE A 227 -4.25 6.11 12.70
C PHE A 227 -5.31 7.09 12.15
N ALA A 228 -5.05 7.74 11.02
CA ALA A 228 -6.05 8.60 10.39
C ALA A 228 -7.31 7.83 9.95
N LEU A 229 -7.15 6.61 9.42
CA LEU A 229 -8.28 5.70 9.16
C LEU A 229 -9.05 5.34 10.43
N ALA A 230 -8.35 5.13 11.54
CA ALA A 230 -8.96 4.87 12.84
C ALA A 230 -9.83 6.06 13.30
N GLU A 231 -9.33 7.28 13.21
CA GLU A 231 -10.11 8.48 13.52
C GLU A 231 -11.31 8.66 12.57
N ALA A 232 -11.14 8.38 11.28
CA ALA A 232 -12.25 8.40 10.30
C ALA A 232 -13.37 7.40 10.67
N LEU A 233 -13.00 6.15 11.00
CA LEU A 233 -13.96 5.11 11.36
C LEU A 233 -14.69 5.42 12.67
N LYS A 234 -14.00 5.99 13.67
CA LYS A 234 -14.65 6.48 14.90
C LYS A 234 -15.66 7.57 14.57
N ALA A 235 -15.26 8.57 13.80
CA ALA A 235 -16.13 9.69 13.45
C ALA A 235 -17.37 9.23 12.65
N LEU A 236 -17.21 8.27 11.72
CA LEU A 236 -18.34 7.68 10.99
C LEU A 236 -19.29 6.91 11.90
N LYS A 237 -18.75 6.17 12.89
CA LYS A 237 -19.55 5.47 13.89
C LYS A 237 -20.30 6.45 14.79
N ASP A 238 -19.63 7.47 15.30
CA ASP A 238 -20.20 8.43 16.26
C ASP A 238 -21.26 9.32 15.60
N LYS A 239 -21.13 9.60 14.30
CA LYS A 239 -22.17 10.26 13.48
C LYS A 239 -23.32 9.32 13.08
N GLY A 240 -23.25 8.03 13.43
CA GLY A 240 -24.27 7.03 13.07
C GLY A 240 -24.32 6.67 11.58
N ILE A 241 -23.32 7.08 10.79
CA ILE A 241 -23.21 6.74 9.36
C ILE A 241 -22.88 5.25 9.22
N LEU A 242 -21.94 4.75 10.03
CA LEU A 242 -21.67 3.32 10.17
C LEU A 242 -22.25 2.82 11.49
N ARG A 243 -23.17 1.84 11.41
CA ARG A 243 -23.78 1.25 12.60
C ARG A 243 -22.87 0.15 13.18
N PRO A 244 -22.97 -0.14 14.50
CA PRO A 244 -22.29 -1.29 15.08
C PRO A 244 -22.62 -2.59 14.33
N GLY A 245 -21.59 -3.39 14.04
CA GLY A 245 -21.70 -4.64 13.27
C GLY A 245 -22.03 -4.48 11.78
N ALA A 246 -22.06 -3.25 11.23
CA ALA A 246 -22.42 -3.03 9.82
C ALA A 246 -21.31 -3.38 8.82
N VAL A 247 -20.07 -3.60 9.27
CA VAL A 247 -18.92 -3.84 8.39
C VAL A 247 -18.48 -5.30 8.48
N GLY A 248 -18.84 -6.11 7.49
CA GLY A 248 -18.45 -7.53 7.39
C GLY A 248 -17.44 -7.81 6.27
N ARG A 249 -17.52 -7.09 5.15
CA ARG A 249 -16.71 -7.27 3.94
C ARG A 249 -15.93 -5.99 3.65
N VAL A 250 -14.61 -6.10 3.72
CA VAL A 250 -13.69 -4.98 3.51
C VAL A 250 -12.83 -5.25 2.29
N ALA A 251 -12.67 -4.26 1.42
CA ALA A 251 -11.59 -4.22 0.46
C ALA A 251 -10.51 -3.24 0.90
N ILE A 252 -9.25 -3.61 0.69
CA ILE A 252 -8.10 -2.74 0.92
C ILE A 252 -7.31 -2.68 -0.38
N VAL A 253 -7.33 -1.53 -1.03
CA VAL A 253 -6.57 -1.25 -2.25
C VAL A 253 -5.16 -0.84 -1.83
N GLY A 254 -4.17 -1.57 -2.34
CA GLY A 254 -2.76 -1.34 -2.04
C GLY A 254 -2.45 -1.44 -0.55
N PRO A 255 -2.56 -2.63 0.08
CA PRO A 255 -2.24 -2.81 1.51
C PRO A 255 -0.77 -2.53 1.85
N GLY A 256 0.08 -2.44 0.84
CA GLY A 256 1.51 -2.17 0.93
C GLY A 256 2.33 -3.26 1.64
N LEU A 257 3.64 -3.07 1.59
CA LEU A 257 4.66 -3.91 2.18
C LEU A 257 5.78 -3.00 2.73
N ASP A 258 5.98 -3.06 4.03
CA ASP A 258 7.04 -2.35 4.76
C ASP A 258 8.38 -2.98 4.39
N THR A 259 8.93 -2.47 3.28
CA THR A 259 10.23 -2.85 2.78
C THR A 259 11.30 -2.04 3.49
N ILE A 260 11.26 -0.72 3.42
CA ILE A 260 12.20 0.13 4.13
C ILE A 260 11.45 1.33 4.70
N ASN A 261 11.53 1.49 6.03
CA ASN A 261 10.96 2.69 6.63
C ASN A 261 11.82 3.92 6.26
N LYS A 262 11.34 4.74 5.32
CA LYS A 262 11.99 5.97 4.82
C LYS A 262 12.24 7.02 5.89
N ASP A 263 11.43 6.98 6.95
CA ASP A 263 11.66 7.57 8.26
C ASP A 263 13.09 7.39 8.74
N VAL A 264 13.46 6.14 9.00
CA VAL A 264 14.46 5.80 10.02
C VAL A 264 15.44 4.73 9.56
N GLY A 265 15.22 4.17 8.38
CA GLY A 265 16.04 3.08 7.85
C GLY A 265 15.75 1.74 8.50
N PHE A 266 14.57 1.57 9.07
CA PHE A 266 14.26 0.31 9.73
C PHE A 266 14.03 -0.80 8.71
N ASP A 267 15.02 -1.69 8.59
CA ASP A 267 15.00 -2.89 7.75
C ASP A 267 15.50 -4.14 8.48
N TYR A 268 15.71 -4.04 9.80
CA TYR A 268 16.25 -5.08 10.68
C TYR A 268 15.21 -6.13 11.11
N TYR A 269 14.00 -6.07 10.56
CA TYR A 269 12.93 -7.03 10.76
C TYR A 269 12.40 -7.57 9.42
N PRO A 270 11.73 -8.73 9.41
CA PRO A 270 11.13 -9.31 8.21
C PRO A 270 10.12 -8.34 7.58
N GLU A 271 9.99 -8.39 6.25
CA GLU A 271 9.01 -7.55 5.56
C GLU A 271 7.60 -7.82 6.07
N GLN A 272 6.75 -6.79 6.08
CA GLN A 272 5.43 -6.89 6.65
C GLN A 272 4.40 -5.98 5.99
N THR A 273 3.18 -6.47 5.76
CA THR A 273 2.01 -5.61 5.55
C THR A 273 1.35 -5.28 6.89
N LEU A 274 0.88 -4.04 7.05
CA LEU A 274 0.28 -3.51 8.29
C LEU A 274 -1.23 -3.29 8.15
N GLN A 275 -1.65 -2.64 7.05
CA GLN A 275 -2.99 -2.07 6.89
C GLN A 275 -4.13 -3.09 7.05
N PRO A 276 -4.07 -4.33 6.51
CA PRO A 276 -5.13 -5.32 6.72
C PRO A 276 -5.39 -5.64 8.19
N PHE A 277 -4.33 -5.67 9.00
CA PHE A 277 -4.44 -5.96 10.43
C PHE A 277 -4.81 -4.73 11.23
N ALA A 278 -4.38 -3.53 10.81
CA ALA A 278 -4.80 -2.27 11.41
C ALA A 278 -6.30 -2.01 11.23
N VAL A 279 -6.82 -2.22 10.01
CA VAL A 279 -8.26 -2.08 9.73
C VAL A 279 -9.05 -3.14 10.50
N ALA A 280 -8.61 -4.40 10.52
CA ALA A 280 -9.26 -5.45 11.32
C ALA A 280 -9.31 -5.11 12.81
N ASP A 281 -8.18 -4.69 13.39
CA ASP A 281 -8.06 -4.33 14.80
C ASP A 281 -9.03 -3.21 15.15
N MET A 282 -9.06 -2.17 14.32
CA MET A 282 -9.91 -1.02 14.54
C MET A 282 -11.40 -1.37 14.47
N LEU A 283 -11.83 -2.07 13.42
CA LEU A 283 -13.23 -2.45 13.23
C LEU A 283 -13.76 -3.31 14.38
N LEU A 284 -12.94 -4.22 14.89
CA LEU A 284 -13.27 -5.07 16.04
C LEU A 284 -13.27 -4.27 17.34
N GLN A 285 -12.28 -3.42 17.56
CA GLN A 285 -12.14 -2.63 18.78
C GLN A 285 -13.32 -1.69 19.01
N ILE A 286 -13.80 -1.02 17.95
CA ILE A 286 -14.92 -0.07 18.05
C ILE A 286 -16.28 -0.70 17.75
N GLY A 287 -16.35 -2.02 17.56
CA GLY A 287 -17.59 -2.77 17.38
C GLY A 287 -18.30 -2.53 16.04
N LEU A 288 -17.61 -2.03 15.02
CA LEU A 288 -18.15 -1.94 13.65
C LEU A 288 -18.20 -3.30 12.95
N SER A 289 -17.43 -4.28 13.42
CA SER A 289 -17.42 -5.65 12.90
C SER A 289 -17.40 -6.68 14.03
N LYS A 290 -17.77 -7.92 13.70
CA LYS A 290 -17.54 -9.11 14.53
C LYS A 290 -16.51 -10.00 13.85
N GLU A 291 -15.64 -10.63 14.66
CA GLU A 291 -14.56 -11.48 14.13
C GLU A 291 -15.10 -12.62 13.24
N SER A 292 -16.25 -13.20 13.59
CA SER A 292 -16.88 -14.27 12.82
C SER A 292 -17.34 -13.84 11.42
N GLU A 293 -17.76 -12.58 11.29
CA GLU A 293 -18.37 -12.01 10.08
C GLU A 293 -17.32 -11.32 9.19
N LEU A 294 -16.20 -10.89 9.76
CA LEU A 294 -15.16 -10.14 9.06
C LEU A 294 -14.47 -10.96 7.95
N LYS A 295 -14.43 -10.38 6.76
CA LYS A 295 -13.73 -10.83 5.56
C LYS A 295 -13.01 -9.64 4.94
N ILE A 296 -11.70 -9.77 4.74
CA ILE A 296 -10.86 -8.72 4.15
C ILE A 296 -10.31 -9.23 2.83
N THR A 297 -10.46 -8.46 1.77
CA THR A 297 -9.85 -8.70 0.47
C THR A 297 -8.86 -7.59 0.17
N THR A 298 -7.58 -7.92 -0.04
CA THR A 298 -6.61 -6.95 -0.53
C THR A 298 -6.56 -6.96 -2.04
N LEU A 299 -6.53 -5.79 -2.66
CA LEU A 299 -6.48 -5.57 -4.11
C LEU A 299 -5.17 -4.87 -4.43
N ASP A 300 -4.27 -5.52 -5.16
CA ASP A 300 -2.95 -4.94 -5.44
C ASP A 300 -2.41 -5.40 -6.80
N ILE A 301 -1.70 -4.50 -7.50
CA ILE A 301 -1.03 -4.79 -8.77
C ILE A 301 0.31 -5.52 -8.57
N SER A 302 0.91 -5.40 -7.38
CA SER A 302 2.21 -5.97 -7.03
C SER A 302 2.12 -7.45 -6.71
N GLU A 303 2.80 -8.28 -7.50
CA GLU A 303 2.91 -9.71 -7.22
C GLU A 303 3.62 -9.98 -5.89
N ARG A 304 4.58 -9.14 -5.52
CA ARG A 304 5.35 -9.24 -4.27
C ARG A 304 4.43 -9.11 -3.04
N VAL A 305 3.60 -8.07 -3.02
CA VAL A 305 2.62 -7.83 -1.93
C VAL A 305 1.63 -9.00 -1.83
N ASN A 306 1.06 -9.40 -2.97
CA ASN A 306 0.09 -10.49 -3.03
C ASN A 306 0.71 -11.83 -2.57
N SER A 307 1.95 -12.12 -2.97
CA SER A 307 2.68 -13.33 -2.58
C SER A 307 3.01 -13.34 -1.09
N HIS A 308 3.42 -12.21 -0.52
CA HIS A 308 3.68 -12.07 0.91
C HIS A 308 2.45 -12.43 1.76
N ILE A 309 1.29 -11.88 1.40
CA ILE A 309 0.02 -12.19 2.06
C ILE A 309 -0.34 -13.67 1.86
N GLY A 310 -0.14 -14.23 0.66
CA GLY A 310 -0.35 -15.66 0.39
C GLY A 310 0.49 -16.57 1.29
N VAL A 311 1.78 -16.26 1.46
CA VAL A 311 2.68 -16.99 2.35
C VAL A 311 2.25 -16.85 3.81
N ALA A 312 1.87 -15.65 4.25
CA ALA A 312 1.38 -15.42 5.61
C ALA A 312 0.13 -16.26 5.91
N ARG A 313 -0.82 -16.32 4.97
CA ARG A 313 -2.01 -17.17 5.08
C ARG A 313 -1.66 -18.65 5.16
N LYS A 314 -0.80 -19.15 4.27
CA LYS A 314 -0.38 -20.56 4.26
C LYS A 314 0.27 -20.96 5.59
N LYS A 315 1.07 -20.08 6.18
CA LYS A 315 1.64 -20.28 7.53
C LYS A 315 0.53 -20.31 8.60
N ALA A 316 -0.47 -19.43 8.49
CA ALA A 316 -1.60 -19.38 9.42
C ALA A 316 -2.53 -20.59 9.33
N GLU A 317 -2.66 -21.24 8.17
CA GLU A 317 -3.36 -22.54 8.04
C GLU A 317 -2.69 -23.62 8.89
N GLY A 318 -1.36 -23.56 9.04
CA GLY A 318 -0.59 -24.38 9.98
C GLY A 318 -0.57 -23.87 11.43
N GLY A 319 -1.41 -22.88 11.78
CA GLY A 319 -1.51 -22.32 13.12
C GLY A 319 -0.45 -21.26 13.48
N ALA A 320 0.38 -20.82 12.53
CA ALA A 320 1.37 -19.78 12.79
C ALA A 320 0.74 -18.38 12.80
N GLY A 321 1.01 -17.60 13.84
CA GLY A 321 0.64 -16.17 13.88
C GLY A 321 1.55 -15.32 13.00
N TYR A 322 1.12 -14.11 12.70
CA TYR A 322 1.88 -13.15 11.91
C TYR A 322 2.47 -12.07 12.82
N ALA A 323 3.80 -11.98 12.89
CA ALA A 323 4.48 -11.07 13.80
C ALA A 323 4.72 -9.71 13.14
N LEU A 324 4.19 -8.67 13.75
CA LEU A 324 4.38 -7.27 13.38
C LEU A 324 5.43 -6.63 14.29
N GLN A 325 6.42 -5.96 13.69
CA GLN A 325 7.39 -5.11 14.39
C GLN A 325 7.01 -3.65 14.16
N LEU A 326 6.86 -2.87 15.22
CA LEU A 326 6.25 -1.55 15.17
C LEU A 326 7.19 -0.50 15.76
N PRO A 327 8.30 -0.21 15.09
CA PRO A 327 9.21 0.81 15.54
C PRO A 327 8.71 2.22 15.20
N ILE A 328 8.96 3.18 16.07
CA ILE A 328 8.75 4.62 15.83
C ILE A 328 9.98 5.40 16.28
N ARG A 329 10.28 6.52 15.62
CA ARG A 329 11.36 7.43 16.02
C ARG A 329 11.08 8.00 17.41
N SER A 330 12.06 7.92 18.31
CA SER A 330 11.96 8.54 19.65
C SER A 330 12.14 10.05 19.61
N SER A 331 12.85 10.57 18.60
CA SER A 331 13.13 11.99 18.41
C SER A 331 11.98 12.78 17.76
N THR A 332 10.92 12.11 17.32
CA THR A 332 9.71 12.79 16.85
C THR A 332 8.81 13.10 18.03
N ASN A 333 8.33 14.34 18.15
CA ASN A 333 7.33 14.72 19.14
C ASN A 333 5.93 14.34 18.61
N TRP A 334 5.61 13.05 18.72
CA TRP A 334 4.29 12.53 18.38
C TRP A 334 3.18 13.15 19.24
N THR A 335 1.98 13.33 18.67
CA THR A 335 0.79 13.72 19.44
C THR A 335 0.42 12.62 20.44
N ALA A 336 -0.29 12.99 21.51
CA ALA A 336 -0.72 12.04 22.54
C ALA A 336 -1.64 10.96 21.94
N GLU A 337 -2.48 11.34 20.99
CA GLU A 337 -3.41 10.47 20.28
C GLU A 337 -2.68 9.50 19.34
N ALA A 338 -1.65 9.96 18.62
CA ALA A 338 -0.83 9.11 17.76
C ALA A 338 -0.04 8.07 18.57
N LEU A 339 0.54 8.49 19.71
CA LEU A 339 1.20 7.57 20.64
C LEU A 339 0.21 6.57 21.23
N SER A 340 -0.97 7.04 21.66
CA SER A 340 -2.02 6.16 22.18
C SER A 340 -2.45 5.13 21.14
N TYR A 341 -2.68 5.54 19.89
CA TYR A 341 -2.97 4.62 18.80
C TYR A 341 -1.86 3.59 18.61
N TRP A 342 -0.60 4.06 18.53
CA TRP A 342 0.55 3.17 18.41
C TRP A 342 0.60 2.20 19.58
N GLU A 343 0.43 2.60 20.84
CA GLU A 343 0.48 1.70 22.02
C GLU A 343 -0.67 0.67 22.07
N HIS A 344 -1.82 1.01 21.51
CA HIS A 344 -3.04 0.21 21.60
C HIS A 344 -3.28 -0.69 20.39
N PHE A 345 -2.66 -0.41 19.24
CA PHE A 345 -2.85 -1.22 18.04
C PHE A 345 -2.50 -2.69 18.27
N GLY A 346 -3.35 -3.59 17.78
CA GLY A 346 -3.19 -5.03 17.81
C GLY A 346 -3.88 -5.73 18.98
N ARG A 347 -4.55 -4.98 19.87
CA ARG A 347 -5.22 -5.54 21.07
C ARG A 347 -6.45 -6.39 20.74
N ALA A 348 -7.15 -6.10 19.64
CA ALA A 348 -8.30 -6.88 19.21
C ALA A 348 -7.88 -8.09 18.35
N VAL A 349 -6.81 -7.97 17.56
CA VAL A 349 -6.41 -9.02 16.59
C VAL A 349 -5.28 -9.95 17.04
N GLY A 350 -4.56 -9.60 18.09
CA GLY A 350 -3.32 -10.27 18.46
C GLY A 350 -3.00 -10.21 19.94
N THR A 351 -1.76 -10.57 20.26
CA THR A 351 -1.17 -10.44 21.59
C THR A 351 0.19 -9.75 21.48
N LYS A 352 0.69 -9.22 22.59
CA LYS A 352 2.06 -8.70 22.67
C LYS A 352 3.07 -9.78 22.25
N ALA A 353 4.09 -9.37 21.50
CA ALA A 353 5.21 -10.20 21.10
C ALA A 353 6.55 -9.54 21.50
N SER A 354 7.63 -10.30 21.40
CA SER A 354 8.98 -9.77 21.60
C SER A 354 9.34 -8.84 20.45
N ALA A 355 9.62 -7.58 20.79
CA ALA A 355 10.14 -6.60 19.85
C ALA A 355 11.61 -6.90 19.55
N LEU A 356 12.00 -6.73 18.28
CA LEU A 356 13.41 -6.78 17.91
C LEU A 356 14.12 -5.52 18.38
N ALA A 357 15.33 -5.68 18.88
CA ALA A 357 16.17 -4.56 19.28
C ALA A 357 16.67 -3.82 18.03
N PRO A 358 16.54 -2.48 17.96
CA PRO A 358 17.09 -1.72 16.85
C PRO A 358 18.63 -1.84 16.86
N PRO A 359 19.28 -1.99 15.70
CA PRO A 359 20.73 -1.94 15.63
C PRO A 359 21.23 -0.54 15.99
N PRO A 360 22.47 -0.37 16.47
CA PRO A 360 23.01 0.94 16.86
C PRO A 360 22.86 2.02 15.77
N MET A 361 22.95 1.62 14.50
CA MET A 361 22.87 2.52 13.34
C MET A 361 21.45 2.98 13.01
N ALA A 362 20.41 2.36 13.57
CA ALA A 362 19.01 2.72 13.34
C ALA A 362 18.55 3.94 14.17
N GLY A 363 19.44 4.49 15.01
CA GLY A 363 19.13 5.61 15.91
C GLY A 363 18.19 5.22 17.05
N GLU A 364 17.71 6.23 17.77
CA GLU A 364 16.81 6.02 18.91
C GLU A 364 15.38 5.69 18.44
N ALA A 365 14.98 4.44 18.65
CA ALA A 365 13.66 3.95 18.31
C ALA A 365 12.91 3.39 19.53
N LYS A 366 11.63 3.74 19.66
CA LYS A 366 10.72 2.97 20.51
C LYS A 366 10.20 1.80 19.69
N THR A 367 10.31 0.58 20.22
CA THR A 367 9.87 -0.61 19.51
C THR A 367 8.84 -1.38 20.32
N ARG A 368 7.88 -1.96 19.61
CA ARG A 368 6.97 -2.98 20.16
C ARG A 368 6.66 -4.00 19.08
N ALA A 369 6.10 -5.12 19.48
CA ALA A 369 5.64 -6.13 18.54
C ALA A 369 4.27 -6.71 18.92
N VAL A 370 3.54 -7.11 17.89
CA VAL A 370 2.24 -7.79 18.01
C VAL A 370 2.30 -9.09 17.23
N LYS A 371 1.85 -10.19 17.83
CA LYS A 371 1.59 -11.44 17.10
C LYS A 371 0.11 -11.51 16.77
N VAL A 372 -0.23 -11.26 15.51
CA VAL A 372 -1.60 -11.39 15.00
C VAL A 372 -1.99 -12.87 15.02
N ARG A 373 -3.20 -13.16 15.50
CA ARG A 373 -3.69 -14.54 15.62
C ARG A 373 -3.90 -15.16 14.23
N PRO A 374 -3.62 -16.47 14.05
CA PRO A 374 -3.85 -17.16 12.77
C PRO A 374 -5.26 -16.98 12.24
N ALA A 375 -6.28 -17.03 13.12
CA ALA A 375 -7.68 -16.84 12.76
C ALA A 375 -7.96 -15.48 12.09
N ILE A 376 -7.25 -14.42 12.47
CA ILE A 376 -7.34 -13.10 11.84
C ILE A 376 -6.59 -13.07 10.51
N VAL A 377 -5.38 -13.64 10.45
CA VAL A 377 -4.61 -13.76 9.19
C VAL A 377 -5.43 -14.48 8.12
N LEU A 378 -6.17 -15.53 8.50
CA LEU A 378 -7.04 -16.28 7.61
C LEU A 378 -8.26 -15.49 7.12
N ARG A 379 -8.58 -14.32 7.69
CA ARG A 379 -9.61 -13.40 7.17
C ARG A 379 -9.15 -12.56 5.97
N VAL A 380 -7.84 -12.42 5.75
CA VAL A 380 -7.26 -11.54 4.72
C VAL A 380 -6.91 -12.32 3.46
N ARG A 381 -7.63 -12.13 2.36
CA ARG A 381 -7.35 -12.80 1.07
C ARG A 381 -6.79 -11.80 0.06
N ALA A 382 -5.70 -12.15 -0.62
CA ALA A 382 -5.13 -11.32 -1.66
C ALA A 382 -5.75 -11.58 -3.04
N LYS A 383 -5.92 -10.52 -3.83
CA LYS A 383 -6.34 -10.55 -5.23
C LYS A 383 -5.49 -9.58 -6.03
N ARG A 384 -4.83 -10.12 -7.07
CA ARG A 384 -4.12 -9.32 -8.05
C ARG A 384 -5.11 -8.67 -9.00
N LEU A 385 -5.22 -7.35 -8.95
CA LEU A 385 -5.94 -6.54 -9.93
C LEU A 385 -5.47 -5.08 -9.87
N ASP A 386 -5.63 -4.39 -10.98
CA ASP A 386 -5.52 -2.93 -11.05
C ASP A 386 -6.89 -2.29 -10.87
N VAL A 387 -7.10 -1.54 -9.78
CA VAL A 387 -8.42 -0.96 -9.46
C VAL A 387 -8.87 0.10 -10.48
N VAL A 388 -7.92 0.67 -11.23
CA VAL A 388 -8.21 1.71 -12.24
C VAL A 388 -8.86 1.10 -13.47
N TYR A 389 -8.31 -0.01 -13.96
CA TYR A 389 -8.76 -0.65 -15.20
C TYR A 389 -9.45 -2.00 -15.01
N GLU A 390 -9.51 -2.53 -13.79
CA GLU A 390 -10.09 -3.83 -13.46
C GLU A 390 -10.94 -3.75 -12.19
N LYS A 391 -11.91 -4.66 -12.09
CA LYS A 391 -12.70 -4.85 -10.87
C LYS A 391 -13.06 -6.30 -10.64
N LEU A 392 -13.45 -6.60 -9.40
CA LEU A 392 -14.07 -7.87 -9.07
C LEU A 392 -15.52 -7.90 -9.57
N VAL A 393 -15.91 -9.01 -10.19
CA VAL A 393 -17.31 -9.30 -10.52
C VAL A 393 -17.98 -9.92 -9.30
N LEU A 394 -18.71 -9.09 -8.55
CA LEU A 394 -19.34 -9.45 -7.29
C LEU A 394 -20.86 -9.58 -7.45
N ALA A 395 -21.44 -10.61 -6.84
CA ALA A 395 -22.88 -10.61 -6.58
C ALA A 395 -23.22 -9.53 -5.55
N LYS A 396 -24.43 -8.98 -5.56
CA LYS A 396 -24.86 -7.91 -4.63
C LYS A 396 -24.55 -8.22 -3.17
N ARG A 397 -24.80 -9.46 -2.73
CA ARG A 397 -24.54 -9.91 -1.35
C ARG A 397 -23.05 -9.97 -0.99
N ASP A 398 -22.17 -9.93 -1.98
CA ASP A 398 -20.71 -10.07 -1.85
C ASP A 398 -19.96 -8.76 -2.14
N GLN A 399 -20.69 -7.68 -2.42
CA GLN A 399 -20.14 -6.33 -2.49
C GLN A 399 -19.60 -5.89 -1.12
N PHE A 400 -18.69 -4.92 -1.13
CA PHE A 400 -17.99 -4.47 0.07
C PHE A 400 -18.81 -3.47 0.87
N ASP A 401 -18.78 -3.61 2.19
CA ASP A 401 -19.33 -2.63 3.13
C ASP A 401 -18.35 -1.45 3.32
N LEU A 402 -17.05 -1.73 3.18
CA LEU A 402 -15.98 -0.74 3.32
C LEU A 402 -14.89 -1.00 2.27
N ILE A 403 -14.46 0.05 1.58
CA ILE A 403 -13.25 0.05 0.76
C ILE A 403 -12.28 1.08 1.32
N VAL A 404 -11.02 0.71 1.49
CA VAL A 404 -9.94 1.60 1.94
C VAL A 404 -8.88 1.66 0.83
N GLY A 405 -8.40 2.85 0.51
CA GLY A 405 -7.21 3.04 -0.32
C GLY A 405 -6.46 4.28 0.14
N THR A 406 -5.27 4.12 0.72
CA THR A 406 -4.46 5.25 1.21
C THR A 406 -3.15 5.35 0.45
N ASN A 407 -2.81 6.54 -0.04
CA ASN A 407 -1.62 6.82 -0.85
C ASN A 407 -1.54 5.94 -2.10
N ILE A 408 -2.69 5.68 -2.71
CA ILE A 408 -2.85 4.86 -3.91
C ILE A 408 -3.18 5.73 -5.12
N PHE A 409 -4.17 6.62 -4.98
CA PHE A 409 -4.68 7.39 -6.10
C PHE A 409 -3.74 8.54 -6.49
N VAL A 410 -2.75 8.87 -5.63
CA VAL A 410 -1.66 9.81 -5.95
C VAL A 410 -0.83 9.44 -7.16
N TYR A 411 -0.81 8.17 -7.54
CA TYR A 411 -0.02 7.65 -8.66
C TYR A 411 -0.74 7.75 -10.00
N TYR A 412 -1.93 8.36 -10.04
CA TYR A 412 -2.79 8.39 -11.21
C TYR A 412 -3.24 9.81 -11.52
N ASN A 413 -3.42 10.11 -12.80
CA ASN A 413 -3.98 11.38 -13.23
C ASN A 413 -5.50 11.44 -12.97
N GLY A 414 -6.12 12.62 -13.12
CA GLY A 414 -7.55 12.78 -12.87
C GLY A 414 -8.45 11.85 -13.70
N PHE A 415 -8.13 11.58 -14.96
CA PHE A 415 -8.90 10.65 -15.79
C PHE A 415 -8.85 9.22 -15.23
N GLU A 416 -7.66 8.75 -14.86
CA GLU A 416 -7.46 7.43 -14.25
C GLU A 416 -8.10 7.31 -12.86
N GLN A 417 -8.05 8.38 -12.05
CA GLN A 417 -8.72 8.42 -10.76
C GLN A 417 -10.25 8.29 -10.90
N GLU A 418 -10.86 8.90 -11.92
CA GLU A 418 -12.30 8.77 -12.21
C GLU A 418 -12.66 7.35 -12.70
N LEU A 419 -11.79 6.69 -13.47
CA LEU A 419 -11.98 5.28 -13.83
C LEU A 419 -11.91 4.36 -12.59
N ALA A 420 -10.97 4.65 -11.68
CA ALA A 420 -10.91 3.95 -10.40
C ALA A 420 -12.21 4.14 -9.61
N GLU A 421 -12.71 5.37 -9.51
CA GLU A 421 -13.98 5.69 -8.86
C GLU A 421 -15.14 4.83 -9.38
N LEU A 422 -15.28 4.68 -10.70
CA LEU A 422 -16.30 3.80 -11.31
C LEU A 422 -16.18 2.35 -10.84
N ASN A 423 -14.96 1.82 -10.78
CA ASN A 423 -14.72 0.44 -10.34
C ASN A 423 -14.96 0.26 -8.85
N LEU A 424 -14.56 1.23 -8.03
CA LEU A 424 -14.85 1.25 -6.60
C LEU A 424 -16.36 1.24 -6.34
N ALA A 425 -17.09 2.14 -6.98
CA ALA A 425 -18.55 2.22 -6.86
C ALA A 425 -19.25 0.93 -7.29
N ALA A 426 -18.75 0.25 -8.33
CA ALA A 426 -19.31 -1.02 -8.80
C ALA A 426 -19.09 -2.19 -7.82
N MET A 427 -18.01 -2.16 -7.03
CA MET A 427 -17.70 -3.18 -6.02
C MET A 427 -18.31 -2.86 -4.64
N LEU A 428 -18.76 -1.63 -4.43
CA LEU A 428 -19.36 -1.15 -3.19
C LEU A 428 -20.85 -1.54 -3.11
N GLN A 429 -21.32 -1.86 -1.91
CA GLN A 429 -22.75 -2.00 -1.67
C GLN A 429 -23.42 -0.62 -1.58
N PRO A 430 -24.76 -0.49 -1.69
CA PRO A 430 -25.45 0.80 -1.71
C PRO A 430 -25.18 1.74 -0.52
N GLU A 431 -25.00 1.19 0.70
CA GLU A 431 -24.67 1.97 1.91
C GLU A 431 -23.19 1.87 2.31
N GLY A 432 -22.37 1.23 1.46
CA GLY A 432 -20.95 1.06 1.72
C GLY A 432 -20.19 2.38 1.70
N ILE A 433 -19.01 2.38 2.33
CA ILE A 433 -18.14 3.56 2.43
C ILE A 433 -16.83 3.30 1.69
N VAL A 434 -16.32 4.32 0.99
CA VAL A 434 -14.93 4.37 0.54
C VAL A 434 -14.18 5.39 1.39
N LEU A 435 -13.00 5.01 1.90
CA LEU A 435 -12.08 5.87 2.64
C LEU A 435 -10.77 6.02 1.87
N SER A 436 -10.34 7.26 1.69
CA SER A 436 -9.08 7.60 1.00
C SER A 436 -8.44 8.85 1.59
N ASN A 437 -7.11 8.89 1.66
CA ASN A 437 -6.37 10.13 1.92
C ASN A 437 -5.95 10.88 0.65
N ASP A 438 -6.32 10.35 -0.50
CA ASP A 438 -6.12 10.96 -1.81
C ASP A 438 -7.46 11.44 -2.33
N ALA A 439 -7.44 12.55 -3.07
CA ALA A 439 -8.61 13.02 -3.77
C ALA A 439 -8.98 12.06 -4.91
N LEU A 440 -10.23 11.62 -4.94
CA LEU A 440 -10.86 11.12 -6.15
C LEU A 440 -11.65 12.27 -6.78
N PRO A 441 -11.52 12.51 -8.09
CA PRO A 441 -12.16 13.64 -8.74
C PRO A 441 -13.67 13.41 -8.79
N THR A 442 -14.44 14.23 -8.09
CA THR A 442 -15.89 14.30 -8.30
C THR A 442 -16.20 15.36 -9.36
N ARG A 443 -15.57 15.28 -10.53
CA ARG A 443 -15.67 16.33 -11.57
C ARG A 443 -17.07 16.41 -12.19
N GLN A 444 -17.88 15.39 -11.99
CA GLN A 444 -19.20 15.23 -12.59
C GLN A 444 -20.34 15.42 -11.56
N PRO A 445 -21.44 16.12 -11.91
CA PRO A 445 -22.70 16.03 -11.19
C PRO A 445 -23.24 14.59 -11.11
N GLU A 446 -22.76 13.69 -11.98
CA GLU A 446 -23.11 12.27 -12.05
C GLU A 446 -21.97 11.33 -11.58
N ALA A 447 -20.95 11.86 -10.89
CA ALA A 447 -19.86 11.05 -10.32
C ALA A 447 -20.41 9.86 -9.52
N ALA A 448 -19.81 8.68 -9.72
CA ALA A 448 -20.32 7.42 -9.20
C ALA A 448 -20.24 7.34 -7.66
N LEU A 449 -19.26 8.05 -7.09
CA LEU A 449 -19.16 8.34 -5.68
C LEU A 449 -19.48 9.81 -5.40
N ARG A 450 -19.87 10.09 -4.17
CA ARG A 450 -20.02 11.44 -3.61
C ARG A 450 -19.28 11.52 -2.29
N GLU A 451 -18.57 12.62 -2.07
CA GLU A 451 -18.03 12.94 -0.74
C GLU A 451 -19.19 13.26 0.21
N ILE A 452 -19.18 12.61 1.38
CA ILE A 452 -20.18 12.81 2.44
C ILE A 452 -19.55 13.43 3.70
N GLY A 453 -18.24 13.62 3.71
CA GLY A 453 -17.50 14.22 4.81
C GLY A 453 -16.02 13.84 4.77
N PHE A 454 -15.28 14.30 5.76
CA PHE A 454 -13.88 13.96 5.96
C PHE A 454 -13.49 14.07 7.44
N SER A 455 -12.32 13.52 7.78
CA SER A 455 -11.60 13.75 9.03
C SER A 455 -10.17 14.17 8.74
N THR A 456 -9.59 14.99 9.60
CA THR A 456 -8.17 15.34 9.57
C THR A 456 -7.50 14.85 10.84
N THR A 457 -6.32 14.26 10.71
CA THR A 457 -5.57 13.70 11.82
C THR A 457 -4.13 14.17 11.74
N VAL A 458 -3.60 14.70 12.85
CA VAL A 458 -2.21 15.15 12.99
C VAL A 458 -1.42 14.11 13.78
N TYR A 459 -0.23 13.77 13.28
CA TYR A 459 0.62 12.71 13.84
C TYR A 459 1.68 13.26 14.80
N SER A 460 2.28 14.40 14.47
CA SER A 460 3.34 15.02 15.28
C SER A 460 3.31 16.54 15.19
N ASP A 461 4.26 17.20 15.86
CA ASP A 461 4.51 18.63 15.76
C ASP A 461 5.19 19.07 14.45
N ARG A 462 5.61 18.12 13.62
CA ARG A 462 6.20 18.43 12.31
C ARG A 462 5.16 19.08 11.42
N GLU A 463 5.61 20.07 10.66
CA GLU A 463 4.74 20.75 9.70
C GLU A 463 4.14 19.74 8.71
N LYS A 464 2.80 19.76 8.58
CA LYS A 464 2.04 18.92 7.64
C LYS A 464 2.19 17.40 7.87
N ASP A 465 2.58 16.97 9.06
CA ASP A 465 2.65 15.54 9.41
C ASP A 465 1.29 15.00 9.88
N GLY A 466 0.46 14.62 8.91
CA GLY A 466 -0.91 14.16 9.13
C GLY A 466 -1.60 13.80 7.81
N ASP A 467 -2.79 13.20 7.92
CA ASP A 467 -3.64 12.88 6.77
C ASP A 467 -5.05 13.45 6.91
N ARG A 468 -5.65 13.76 5.77
CA ARG A 468 -7.08 14.00 5.62
C ARG A 468 -7.71 12.76 5.01
N ILE A 469 -8.59 12.06 5.71
CA ILE A 469 -9.38 10.95 5.15
C ILE A 469 -10.72 11.48 4.66
N VAL A 470 -10.96 11.37 3.36
CA VAL A 470 -12.25 11.65 2.72
C VAL A 470 -13.14 10.43 2.80
N TRP A 471 -14.43 10.66 3.07
CA TRP A 471 -15.45 9.63 3.18
C TRP A 471 -16.39 9.74 1.99
N MET A 472 -16.54 8.66 1.24
CA MET A 472 -17.35 8.66 0.03
C MET A 472 -18.38 7.52 0.08
N GLN A 473 -19.52 7.77 -0.56
CA GLN A 473 -20.58 6.78 -0.77
C GLN A 473 -20.99 6.74 -2.22
N GLN A 474 -21.59 5.64 -2.64
CA GLN A 474 -22.21 5.56 -3.95
C GLN A 474 -23.27 6.66 -4.11
N ARG A 475 -23.25 7.36 -5.25
CA ARG A 475 -24.29 8.33 -5.58
C ARG A 475 -25.55 7.55 -5.99
N ILE A 476 -26.63 7.76 -5.24
CA ILE A 476 -27.95 7.25 -5.62
C ILE A 476 -28.58 8.32 -6.53
N LEU A 477 -28.58 8.09 -7.85
CA LEU A 477 -29.33 8.94 -8.76
C LEU A 477 -30.84 8.76 -8.49
N PRO A 478 -31.64 9.84 -8.43
CA PRO A 478 -33.09 9.72 -8.39
C PRO A 478 -33.55 8.90 -9.59
N ARG A 479 -34.40 7.90 -9.35
CA ARG A 479 -35.00 7.08 -10.42
C ARG A 479 -36.03 7.85 -11.21
#